data_AF-A0A3M2HMB9-F1
#
_entry.id   AF-A0A3M2HMB9-F1
#
_cell.length_a   1.000
_cell.length_b   1.000
_cell.length_c   1.000
_cell.angle_alpha   90.00
_cell.angle_beta   90.00
_cell.angle_gamma   90.00
#
_symmetry.space_group_name_H-M   'P 1'
#
loop_
_entity.id
_entity.type
_entity.pdbx_description
1 polymer ?
#
loop_
_entity_poly.entity_id
_entity_poly.type
_entity_poly.pdbx_seq_one_letter_code
_entity_poly.pdbx_strand_id
1 'polypeptide(L)'
;MRARTGRGIGGAQRGFSLIEIVVAFALMALVLTTALAVSARAYRQVDWSGRAAEAAQWAQSLADEAEGRPLALGRESGSVGAGRYRWSREVGEYRDPDGLILSADGQPRLWRSVLEVRWRDGEREHAIRLVGLRVGDTARPADDIPGAASPRPAPKP
;
A
#
# COMPACT_ATOMS: atom_id res chain seq x y z
N MET A 1 78.38 41.82 -25.63
CA MET A 1 77.20 41.49 -26.45
C MET A 1 76.16 40.84 -25.54
N ARG A 2 75.07 41.59 -25.30
CA ARG A 2 73.76 41.32 -24.65
C ARG A 2 73.60 40.18 -23.62
N ALA A 3 73.19 40.61 -22.43
CA ALA A 3 72.49 39.85 -21.41
C ALA A 3 71.20 39.19 -21.92
N ARG A 4 70.82 38.05 -21.33
CA ARG A 4 69.43 37.58 -21.34
C ARG A 4 69.09 36.88 -20.02
N THR A 5 68.57 37.68 -19.11
CA THR A 5 67.83 37.25 -17.92
C THR A 5 66.49 36.63 -18.35
N GLY A 6 66.29 35.36 -18.01
CA GLY A 6 65.06 34.61 -18.28
C GLY A 6 64.18 34.50 -17.04
N ARG A 7 63.38 35.56 -16.83
CA ARG A 7 62.09 35.65 -16.11
C ARG A 7 61.65 34.44 -15.26
N GLY A 8 61.71 34.61 -13.94
CA GLY A 8 61.01 33.73 -13.00
C GLY A 8 59.51 33.70 -13.27
N ILE A 9 58.94 32.50 -13.25
CA ILE A 9 57.50 32.28 -13.35
C ILE A 9 56.93 32.62 -11.98
N GLY A 10 56.67 33.90 -11.75
CA GLY A 10 55.88 34.35 -10.60
C GLY A 10 54.46 33.84 -10.78
N GLY A 11 54.21 32.61 -10.33
CA GLY A 11 52.85 32.10 -10.16
C GLY A 11 52.13 33.05 -9.21
N ALA A 12 51.19 33.82 -9.74
CA ALA A 12 50.37 34.71 -8.94
C ALA A 12 49.68 33.88 -7.86
N GLN A 13 50.16 34.00 -6.62
CA GLN A 13 49.46 33.50 -5.44
C GLN A 13 48.16 34.30 -5.36
N ARG A 14 47.10 33.76 -5.95
CA ARG A 14 45.74 34.27 -5.82
C ARG A 14 45.32 33.94 -4.39
N GLY A 15 45.36 34.95 -3.52
CA GLY A 15 44.78 34.83 -2.19
C GLY A 15 43.31 34.42 -2.31
N PHE A 16 42.89 33.47 -1.47
CA PHE A 16 41.51 33.03 -1.40
C PHE A 16 40.59 34.23 -1.13
N SER A 17 39.56 34.38 -1.96
CA SER A 17 38.59 35.46 -1.80
C SER A 17 37.59 35.11 -0.70
N LEU A 18 37.18 36.10 0.10
CA LEU A 18 36.10 35.95 1.08
C LEU A 18 34.82 35.39 0.44
N ILE A 19 34.54 35.77 -0.81
CA ILE A 19 33.36 35.28 -1.54
C ILE A 19 33.45 33.78 -1.83
N GLU A 20 34.65 33.22 -1.98
CA GLU A 20 34.84 31.81 -2.32
C GLU A 20 34.48 30.92 -1.15
N ILE A 21 34.83 31.34 0.07
CA ILE A 21 34.44 30.65 1.31
C ILE A 21 32.92 30.70 1.46
N VAL A 22 32.29 31.86 1.22
CA VAL A 22 30.82 32.01 1.29
C VAL A 22 30.13 31.11 0.26
N VAL A 23 30.61 31.08 -0.98
CA VAL A 23 30.07 30.21 -2.04
C VAL A 23 30.28 28.74 -1.68
N ALA A 24 31.43 28.35 -1.15
CA ALA A 24 31.70 26.98 -0.72
C ALA A 24 30.73 26.53 0.39
N PHE A 25 30.49 27.37 1.39
CA PHE A 25 29.49 27.09 2.43
C PHE A 25 28.07 27.00 1.87
N ALA A 26 27.69 27.90 0.94
CA ALA A 26 26.37 27.86 0.31
C ALA A 26 26.17 26.56 -0.50
N LEU A 27 27.19 26.13 -1.26
CA LEU A 27 27.16 24.86 -1.99
C LEU A 27 27.12 23.66 -1.04
N MET A 28 27.90 23.67 0.03
CA MET A 28 27.90 22.60 1.03
C MET A 28 26.54 22.50 1.73
N ALA A 29 25.94 23.64 2.10
CA ALA A 29 24.59 23.68 2.65
C ALA A 29 23.56 23.12 1.66
N LEU A 30 23.63 23.52 0.39
CA LEU A 30 22.73 23.02 -0.65
C LEU A 30 22.85 21.50 -0.84
N VAL A 31 24.07 20.97 -0.89
CA VAL A 31 24.32 19.53 -1.00
C VAL A 31 23.78 18.80 0.22
N LEU A 32 24.04 19.32 1.43
CA LEU A 32 23.55 18.72 2.67
C LEU A 32 22.02 18.73 2.76
N THR A 33 21.38 19.86 2.42
CA THR A 33 19.92 19.95 2.36
C THR A 33 19.33 18.97 1.36
N THR A 34 19.97 18.83 0.18
CA THR A 34 19.53 17.87 -0.83
C THR A 34 19.68 16.44 -0.33
N ALA A 35 20.81 16.10 0.31
CA ALA A 35 21.04 14.79 0.90
C ALA A 35 20.00 14.47 1.98
N LEU A 36 19.74 15.41 2.91
CA LEU A 36 18.72 15.27 3.95
C LEU A 36 17.31 15.11 3.35
N ALA A 37 16.98 15.87 2.31
CA ALA A 37 15.69 15.76 1.63
C ALA A 37 15.50 14.41 0.94
N VAL A 38 16.55 13.85 0.33
CA VAL A 38 16.52 12.51 -0.26
C VAL A 38 16.40 11.44 0.82
N SER A 39 17.21 11.50 1.88
CA SER A 39 17.14 10.55 3.00
C SER A 39 15.77 10.57 3.68
N ALA A 40 15.20 11.74 3.91
CA ALA A 40 13.87 11.88 4.49
C ALA A 40 12.77 11.25 3.63
N ARG A 41 12.92 11.23 2.29
CA ARG A 41 12.02 10.49 1.39
C ARG A 41 12.19 8.98 1.53
N ALA A 42 13.43 8.50 1.63
CA ALA A 42 13.72 7.08 1.82
C ALA A 42 13.15 6.52 3.13
N TYR A 43 13.25 7.27 4.23
CA TYR A 43 12.66 6.86 5.52
C TYR A 43 11.13 6.74 5.45
N ARG A 44 10.45 7.69 4.81
CA ARG A 44 8.99 7.61 4.59
C ARG A 44 8.59 6.44 3.70
N GLN A 45 9.43 6.07 2.74
CA GLN A 45 9.20 4.93 1.86
C GLN A 45 9.28 3.60 2.62
N VAL A 46 10.24 3.44 3.54
CA VAL A 46 10.39 2.21 4.34
C VAL A 46 9.21 2.02 5.30
N ASP A 47 8.77 3.10 5.93
CA ASP A 47 7.63 3.07 6.86
C ASP A 47 6.31 2.73 6.15
N TRP A 48 6.12 3.21 4.91
CA TRP A 48 4.99 2.82 4.06
C TRP A 48 5.01 1.31 3.73
N SER A 49 6.17 0.78 3.33
CA SER A 49 6.32 -0.64 3.02
C SER A 49 6.05 -1.54 4.23
N GLY A 50 6.50 -1.12 5.43
CA GLY A 50 6.22 -1.85 6.66
C GLY A 50 4.72 -1.93 6.97
N ARG A 51 4.00 -0.81 6.86
CA ARG A 51 2.55 -0.76 7.12
C ARG A 51 1.73 -1.52 6.07
N ALA A 52 2.14 -1.46 4.81
CA ALA A 52 1.52 -2.26 3.75
C ALA A 52 1.73 -3.77 3.96
N ALA A 53 2.93 -4.18 4.41
CA ALA A 53 3.21 -5.58 4.74
C ALA A 53 2.38 -6.07 5.93
N GLU A 54 2.24 -5.27 6.99
CA GLU A 54 1.38 -5.61 8.14
C GLU A 54 -0.09 -5.75 7.72
N ALA A 55 -0.60 -4.81 6.90
CA ALA A 55 -1.97 -4.89 6.39
C ALA A 55 -2.20 -6.13 5.50
N ALA A 56 -1.22 -6.51 4.68
CA ALA A 56 -1.27 -7.72 3.88
C ALA A 56 -1.30 -8.99 4.75
N GLN A 57 -0.48 -9.05 5.80
CA GLN A 57 -0.49 -10.17 6.76
C GLN A 57 -1.85 -10.32 7.44
N TRP A 58 -2.47 -9.22 7.88
CA TRP A 58 -3.81 -9.25 8.46
C TRP A 58 -4.85 -9.73 7.45
N ALA A 59 -4.78 -9.23 6.22
CA ALA A 59 -5.73 -9.61 5.19
C ALA A 59 -5.61 -11.10 4.83
N GLN A 60 -4.39 -11.64 4.84
CA GLN A 60 -4.12 -13.06 4.59
C GLN A 60 -4.60 -13.93 5.76
N SER A 61 -4.33 -13.54 7.01
CA SER A 61 -4.86 -14.22 8.19
C SER A 61 -6.39 -14.27 8.20
N LEU A 62 -7.05 -13.16 7.83
CA LEU A 62 -8.51 -13.13 7.71
C LEU A 62 -9.01 -14.04 6.58
N ALA A 63 -8.28 -14.13 5.46
CA ALA A 63 -8.61 -15.01 4.34
C ALA A 63 -8.50 -16.50 4.75
N ASP A 64 -7.42 -16.88 5.42
CA ASP A 64 -7.19 -18.24 5.93
C ASP A 64 -8.27 -18.65 6.95
N GLU A 65 -8.65 -17.75 7.87
CA GLU A 65 -9.75 -18.00 8.80
C GLU A 65 -11.10 -18.22 8.08
N ALA A 66 -11.28 -17.57 6.93
CA ALA A 66 -12.45 -17.77 6.09
C ALA A 66 -12.42 -19.12 5.35
N GLU A 67 -11.24 -19.67 5.06
CA GLU A 67 -11.07 -20.99 4.43
C GLU A 67 -11.53 -22.11 5.34
N GLY A 68 -11.30 -21.98 6.65
CA GLY A 68 -11.76 -22.96 7.65
C GLY A 68 -13.26 -22.93 7.95
N ARG A 69 -14.02 -21.94 7.44
CA ARG A 69 -15.45 -21.76 7.73
C ARG A 69 -16.33 -22.05 6.51
N PRO A 70 -17.58 -22.54 6.70
CA PRO A 70 -18.56 -22.64 5.62
C PRO A 70 -18.75 -21.28 4.93
N LEU A 71 -18.96 -21.29 3.61
CA LEU A 71 -19.25 -20.08 2.83
C LEU A 71 -20.52 -19.39 3.37
N ALA A 72 -20.33 -18.24 4.01
CA ALA A 72 -21.40 -17.35 4.45
C ALA A 72 -21.65 -16.29 3.38
N LEU A 73 -22.82 -16.32 2.75
CA LEU A 73 -23.19 -15.34 1.72
C LEU A 73 -23.47 -13.96 2.32
N GLY A 74 -23.13 -12.90 1.59
CA GLY A 74 -23.40 -11.54 2.01
C GLY A 74 -22.16 -10.80 2.47
N ARG A 75 -22.36 -9.77 3.29
CA ARG A 75 -21.30 -8.83 3.68
C ARG A 75 -21.01 -8.92 5.17
N GLU A 76 -19.75 -9.15 5.49
CA GLU A 76 -19.21 -9.07 6.85
C GLU A 76 -18.28 -7.86 6.96
N SER A 77 -18.18 -7.27 8.15
CA SER A 77 -17.25 -6.17 8.40
C SER A 77 -16.81 -6.15 9.84
N GLY A 78 -15.60 -5.63 10.08
CA GLY A 78 -15.06 -5.52 11.41
C GLY A 78 -13.81 -4.65 11.47
N SER A 79 -13.12 -4.70 12.61
CA SER A 79 -11.87 -3.98 12.80
C SER A 79 -10.85 -4.85 13.53
N VAL A 80 -9.59 -4.78 13.11
CA VAL A 80 -8.46 -5.51 13.71
C VAL A 80 -7.32 -4.55 14.07
N GLY A 81 -6.32 -5.03 14.82
CA GLY A 81 -5.18 -4.22 15.25
C GLY A 81 -5.60 -3.00 16.10
N ALA A 82 -6.47 -3.23 17.09
CA ALA A 82 -7.04 -2.21 17.98
C ALA A 82 -7.82 -1.09 17.25
N GLY A 83 -8.51 -1.43 16.16
CA GLY A 83 -9.36 -0.48 15.41
C GLY A 83 -8.64 0.29 14.31
N ARG A 84 -7.32 0.11 14.15
CA ARG A 84 -6.52 0.80 13.12
C ARG A 84 -6.80 0.30 11.71
N TYR A 85 -7.12 -0.98 11.58
CA TYR A 85 -7.45 -1.62 10.31
C TYR A 85 -8.94 -1.94 10.27
N ARG A 86 -9.67 -1.35 9.34
CA ARG A 86 -11.08 -1.67 9.09
C ARG A 86 -11.16 -2.63 7.92
N TRP A 87 -11.88 -3.73 8.07
CA TRP A 87 -12.04 -4.69 7.00
C TRP A 87 -13.51 -4.91 6.65
N SER A 88 -13.76 -5.21 5.38
CA SER A 88 -15.06 -5.64 4.88
C SER A 88 -14.88 -6.81 3.92
N ARG A 89 -15.67 -7.86 4.09
CA ARG A 89 -15.72 -9.02 3.22
C ARG A 89 -17.09 -9.10 2.56
N GLU A 90 -17.12 -9.38 1.27
CA GLU A 90 -18.35 -9.63 0.53
C GLU A 90 -18.21 -10.93 -0.24
N VAL A 91 -19.15 -11.85 0.00
CA VAL A 91 -19.21 -13.14 -0.69
C VAL A 91 -20.50 -13.20 -1.50
N GLY A 92 -20.35 -13.44 -2.80
CA GLY A 92 -21.46 -13.54 -3.74
C GLY A 92 -21.21 -14.58 -4.82
N GLU A 93 -22.25 -14.94 -5.55
CA GLU A 93 -22.13 -15.84 -6.71
C GLU A 93 -21.26 -15.18 -7.77
N TYR A 94 -20.26 -15.91 -8.27
CA TYR A 94 -19.43 -15.43 -9.37
C TYR A 94 -20.22 -15.59 -10.67
N ARG A 95 -20.62 -14.46 -11.28
CA ARG A 95 -21.11 -14.46 -12.65
C ARG A 95 -19.93 -14.22 -13.57
N ASP A 96 -19.68 -15.20 -14.43
CA ASP A 96 -18.67 -15.04 -15.46
C ASP A 96 -19.09 -13.97 -16.47
N PRO A 97 -18.36 -12.85 -16.61
CA PRO A 97 -18.69 -11.80 -17.57
C PRO A 97 -18.58 -12.27 -19.03
N ASP A 98 -17.73 -13.24 -19.33
CA ASP A 98 -17.48 -13.73 -20.70
C ASP A 98 -18.25 -15.03 -21.01
N GLY A 99 -18.94 -15.60 -20.02
CA GLY A 99 -19.75 -16.82 -20.16
C GLY A 99 -18.94 -18.08 -20.53
N LEU A 100 -17.63 -18.06 -20.31
CA LEU A 100 -16.68 -19.14 -20.60
C LEU A 100 -16.73 -20.25 -19.54
N ILE A 101 -17.18 -19.92 -18.33
CA ILE A 101 -17.43 -20.82 -17.21
C ILE A 101 -18.91 -21.19 -17.25
N LEU A 102 -19.17 -22.41 -17.69
CA LEU A 102 -20.50 -23.02 -17.72
C LEU A 102 -21.17 -22.89 -16.33
N SER A 103 -22.21 -22.07 -16.23
CA SER A 103 -23.34 -22.34 -15.32
C SER A 103 -24.51 -22.72 -16.19
N ALA A 104 -24.61 -24.02 -16.37
CA ALA A 104 -25.70 -24.74 -16.97
C ALA A 104 -25.95 -25.84 -15.94
N ASP A 105 -27.18 -26.18 -15.60
CA ASP A 105 -27.63 -27.52 -15.99
C ASP A 105 -26.67 -28.70 -15.65
N GLY A 106 -25.92 -28.63 -14.53
CA GLY A 106 -25.15 -29.73 -13.94
C GLY A 106 -23.65 -29.60 -13.55
N GLN A 107 -23.00 -28.43 -13.36
CA GLN A 107 -21.56 -28.36 -12.98
C GLN A 107 -21.18 -27.14 -12.08
N PRO A 108 -20.03 -27.15 -11.37
CA PRO A 108 -19.82 -26.51 -10.06
C PRO A 108 -20.05 -25.00 -9.98
N ARG A 109 -20.78 -24.55 -8.95
CA ARG A 109 -20.99 -23.13 -8.64
C ARG A 109 -19.72 -22.50 -8.08
N LEU A 110 -19.27 -21.41 -8.71
CA LEU A 110 -18.18 -20.59 -8.20
C LEU A 110 -18.73 -19.43 -7.35
N TRP A 111 -18.15 -19.28 -6.17
CA TRP A 111 -18.39 -18.19 -5.24
C TRP A 111 -17.19 -17.26 -5.25
N ARG A 112 -17.44 -15.96 -5.39
CA ARG A 112 -16.42 -14.92 -5.29
C ARG A 112 -16.43 -14.34 -3.88
N SER A 113 -15.28 -14.33 -3.23
CA SER A 113 -15.05 -13.63 -1.97
C SER A 113 -14.14 -12.44 -2.21
N VAL A 114 -14.60 -11.24 -1.85
CA VAL A 114 -13.82 -10.01 -1.92
C VAL A 114 -13.56 -9.54 -0.50
N LEU A 115 -12.30 -9.53 -0.08
CA LEU A 115 -11.87 -8.95 1.19
C LEU A 115 -11.17 -7.63 0.93
N GLU A 116 -11.60 -6.57 1.59
CA GLU A 116 -10.96 -5.27 1.55
C GLU A 116 -10.54 -4.85 2.96
N VAL A 117 -9.28 -4.43 3.10
CA VAL A 117 -8.72 -3.94 4.36
C VAL A 117 -8.27 -2.50 4.13
N ARG A 118 -8.82 -1.57 4.90
CA ARG A 118 -8.56 -0.13 4.84
C ARG A 118 -7.87 0.34 6.10
N TRP A 119 -6.92 1.25 5.95
CA TRP A 119 -6.26 1.95 7.05
C TRP A 119 -5.96 3.39 6.65
N ARG A 120 -5.69 4.24 7.65
CA ARG A 120 -5.26 5.63 7.42
C ARG A 120 -3.78 5.78 7.74
N ASP A 121 -3.09 6.54 6.90
CA ASP A 121 -1.74 7.05 7.14
C ASP A 121 -1.76 8.58 7.06
N GLY A 122 -1.74 9.23 8.23
CA GLY A 122 -2.00 10.67 8.34
C GLY A 122 -3.40 11.01 7.79
N GLU A 123 -3.46 11.85 6.76
CA GLU A 123 -4.70 12.22 6.08
C GLU A 123 -5.07 11.29 4.91
N ARG A 124 -4.17 10.40 4.48
CA ARG A 124 -4.41 9.51 3.33
C ARG A 124 -5.07 8.22 3.78
N GLU A 125 -6.11 7.81 3.08
CA GLU A 125 -6.71 6.48 3.25
C GLU A 125 -6.12 5.51 2.24
N HIS A 126 -5.71 4.34 2.72
CA HIS A 126 -5.13 3.26 1.94
C HIS A 126 -6.03 2.03 2.05
N ALA A 127 -6.06 1.22 1.00
CA ALA A 127 -6.82 -0.01 0.95
C ALA A 127 -6.05 -1.11 0.21
N ILE A 128 -6.12 -2.33 0.72
CA ILE A 128 -5.72 -3.56 0.02
C ILE A 128 -6.99 -4.37 -0.24
N ARG A 129 -7.10 -4.88 -1.47
CA ARG A 129 -8.21 -5.72 -1.89
C ARG A 129 -7.68 -7.09 -2.33
N LEU A 130 -8.20 -8.14 -1.71
CA LEU A 130 -7.99 -9.53 -2.07
C LEU A 130 -9.26 -10.09 -2.68
N VAL A 131 -9.11 -10.85 -3.76
CA VAL A 131 -10.21 -11.53 -4.43
C VAL A 131 -9.88 -13.02 -4.46
N GLY A 132 -10.74 -13.81 -3.83
CA GLY A 132 -10.70 -15.26 -3.87
C GLY A 132 -11.88 -15.82 -4.65
N LEU A 133 -11.67 -16.97 -5.27
CA LEU A 133 -12.69 -17.78 -5.91
C LEU A 133 -12.73 -19.13 -5.20
N ARG A 134 -13.93 -19.60 -4.84
CA ARG A 134 -14.13 -20.94 -4.30
C ARG A 134 -15.20 -21.67 -5.07
N VAL A 135 -14.94 -22.93 -5.37
CA VAL A 135 -15.97 -23.85 -5.82
C VAL A 135 -16.73 -24.33 -4.58
N GLY A 136 -18.05 -24.26 -4.59
CA GLY A 136 -18.87 -24.70 -3.46
C GLY A 136 -20.18 -25.31 -3.91
N ASP A 137 -20.50 -26.50 -3.38
CA ASP A 137 -21.76 -27.21 -3.68
C ASP A 137 -22.97 -26.60 -2.95
N THR A 138 -22.78 -25.93 -1.81
CA THR A 138 -23.86 -25.24 -1.08
C THR A 138 -23.30 -24.10 -0.24
N ALA A 139 -23.65 -22.87 -0.59
CA ALA A 139 -23.42 -21.73 0.29
C ALA A 139 -24.58 -21.62 1.29
N ARG A 140 -24.28 -21.32 2.57
CA ARG A 140 -25.30 -21.13 3.59
C ARG A 140 -25.73 -19.65 3.60
N PRO A 141 -27.04 -19.33 3.56
CA PRO A 141 -27.51 -17.95 3.71
C PRO A 141 -27.05 -17.35 5.05
N ALA A 142 -26.58 -16.09 5.07
CA ALA A 142 -26.16 -15.41 6.31
C ALA A 142 -27.29 -15.25 7.34
N ASP A 143 -28.55 -15.32 6.92
CA ASP A 143 -29.72 -15.18 7.80
C ASP A 143 -29.90 -16.35 8.79
N ASP A 144 -29.20 -17.46 8.58
CA ASP A 144 -29.32 -18.69 9.38
C ASP A 144 -28.28 -18.79 10.51
N ILE A 145 -27.61 -17.67 10.86
CA ILE A 145 -26.66 -17.59 11.98
C ILE A 145 -27.41 -17.11 13.24
N PRO A 146 -27.55 -17.94 14.30
CA PRO A 146 -28.14 -17.50 15.56
C PRO A 146 -27.28 -16.37 16.16
N GLY A 147 -27.80 -15.14 16.13
CA GLY A 147 -27.15 -13.95 16.71
C GLY A 147 -26.53 -12.94 15.74
N ALA A 148 -26.68 -13.09 14.42
CA ALA A 148 -26.26 -12.05 13.48
C ALA A 148 -27.23 -10.85 13.52
N ALA A 149 -26.73 -9.68 13.89
CA ALA A 149 -27.49 -8.43 13.86
C ALA A 149 -27.94 -8.12 12.42
N SER A 150 -29.23 -7.83 12.24
CA SER A 150 -29.85 -7.57 10.94
C SER A 150 -29.12 -6.47 10.15
N PRO A 151 -28.87 -6.66 8.85
CA PRO A 151 -28.25 -5.64 8.02
C PRO A 151 -29.19 -4.43 7.86
N ARG A 152 -28.66 -3.22 8.10
CA ARG A 152 -29.36 -1.97 7.81
C ARG A 152 -29.57 -1.87 6.29
N PRO A 153 -30.81 -1.68 5.79
CA PRO A 153 -31.06 -1.60 4.36
C PRO A 153 -30.36 -0.37 3.77
N ALA A 154 -29.72 -0.57 2.61
CA ALA A 154 -29.16 0.52 1.82
C ALA A 154 -30.28 1.51 1.41
N PRO A 155 -30.01 2.82 1.41
CA PRO A 155 -30.96 3.78 0.87
C PRO A 155 -31.17 3.50 -0.62
N LYS A 156 -32.44 3.35 -1.02
CA LYS A 156 -32.82 3.33 -2.44
C LYS A 156 -32.52 4.70 -3.06
N PRO A 157 -32.17 4.76 -4.36
CA PRO A 157 -32.00 6.01 -5.08
C PRO A 157 -33.29 6.83 -5.12
#